data_AF-A0A970AWA6-F1
#
_entry.id   AF-A0A970AWA6-F1
#
_cell.length_a   1.000
_cell.length_b   1.000
_cell.length_c   1.000
_cell.angle_alpha   90.00
_cell.angle_beta   90.00
_cell.angle_gamma   90.00
#
_symmetry.space_group_name_H-M   'P 1'
#
loop_
_entity.id
_entity.type
_entity.pdbx_description
1 polymer ?
#
loop_
_entity_poly.entity_id
_entity_poly.type
_entity_poly.pdbx_seq_one_letter_code
_entity_poly.pdbx_strand_id
1 'polypeptide(L)' 'FLAAAAATASPLRAQPGFQNRHLTHAEDGTWTDHVRWSSMAAAMAGADAMMADPAFGPFMALIDGPTVTMRHDIIAFAMD' A
#
# COMPACT_ATOMS: atom_id res chain seq x y z
N PHE A 1 -5.30 -9.81 -8.90
CA PHE A 1 -4.54 -8.83 -8.11
C PHE A 1 -5.13 -7.42 -8.19
N LEU A 2 -5.12 -6.75 -9.36
CA LEU A 2 -5.62 -5.37 -9.52
C LEU A 2 -7.03 -5.11 -8.97
N ALA A 3 -8.00 -5.99 -9.25
CA ALA A 3 -9.36 -5.85 -8.72
C ALA A 3 -9.42 -5.90 -7.18
N ALA A 4 -8.65 -6.80 -6.56
CA ALA A 4 -8.54 -6.90 -5.11
C ALA A 4 -7.84 -5.67 -4.52
N ALA A 5 -6.79 -5.17 -5.18
CA ALA A 5 -6.11 -3.92 -4.79
C ALA A 5 -7.06 -2.71 -4.86
N ALA A 6 -7.91 -2.63 -5.89
CA ALA A 6 -8.88 -1.56 -6.04
C ALA A 6 -9.97 -1.60 -4.97
N ALA A 7 -10.37 -2.80 -4.52
CA ALA A 7 -11.35 -2.96 -3.46
C ALA A 7 -10.88 -2.38 -2.11
N THR A 8 -9.57 -2.25 -1.88
CA THR A 8 -9.02 -1.64 -0.66
C THR A 8 -8.98 -0.11 -0.69
N ALA A 9 -9.36 0.52 -1.82
CA ALA A 9 -9.15 1.95 -2.01
C ALA A 9 -9.98 2.82 -1.06
N SER A 10 -11.23 2.44 -0.76
CA SER A 10 -12.09 3.22 0.14
C SER A 10 -11.54 3.28 1.57
N PRO A 11 -11.27 2.14 2.24
CA PRO A 11 -10.72 2.19 3.60
C PRO A 11 -9.31 2.76 3.64
N LEU A 12 -8.48 2.55 2.61
CA LEU A 12 -7.15 3.15 2.54
C LEU A 12 -7.20 4.69 2.46
N ARG A 13 -8.08 5.24 1.61
CA ARG A 13 -8.26 6.70 1.50
C ARG A 13 -8.79 7.35 2.77
N ALA A 14 -9.50 6.59 3.62
CA ALA A 14 -10.02 7.08 4.87
C ALA A 14 -8.95 7.20 5.97
N GLN A 15 -7.75 6.64 5.77
CA GLN A 15 -6.70 6.66 6.79
C GLN A 15 -6.09 8.06 6.96
N PRO A 16 -5.89 8.54 8.20
CA PRO A 16 -5.23 9.80 8.46
C PRO A 16 -3.83 9.85 7.83
N GLY A 17 -3.56 10.90 7.05
CA GLY A 17 -2.26 11.11 6.43
C GLY A 17 -2.01 10.32 5.15
N PHE A 18 -2.94 9.52 4.65
CA PHE A 18 -2.86 8.95 3.29
C PHE A 18 -2.83 10.08 2.25
N GLN A 19 -1.95 9.98 1.26
CA GLN A 19 -1.83 10.97 0.18
C GLN A 19 -2.19 10.37 -1.18
N ASN A 20 -1.48 9.33 -1.59
CA ASN A 20 -1.76 8.62 -2.83
C ASN A 20 -1.19 7.20 -2.79
N ARG A 21 -1.57 6.39 -3.79
CA ARG A 21 -1.07 5.05 -4.00
C ARG A 21 -0.77 4.84 -5.48
N HIS A 22 0.39 4.28 -5.75
CA HIS A 22 0.80 3.84 -7.07
C HIS A 22 1.12 2.36 -7.00
N LEU A 23 0.47 1.58 -7.87
CA LEU A 23 0.74 0.15 -8.00
C LEU A 23 1.38 -0.10 -9.36
N THR A 24 2.64 -0.52 -9.37
CA THR A 24 3.41 -0.75 -10.59
C THR A 24 3.63 -2.24 -10.81
N HIS A 25 3.79 -2.62 -12.07
CA HIS A 25 4.14 -3.98 -12.50
C HIS A 25 5.35 -3.88 -13.42
N ALA A 26 6.47 -4.47 -13.01
CA ALA A 26 7.71 -4.51 -13.79
C ALA A 26 7.67 -5.64 -14.83
N GLU A 27 8.56 -5.58 -15.83
CA GLU A 27 8.67 -6.61 -16.88
C GLU A 27 9.08 -7.98 -16.32
N ASP A 28 9.80 -8.02 -15.21
CA ASP A 28 10.18 -9.25 -14.51
C ASP A 28 9.03 -9.89 -13.70
N GLY A 29 7.83 -9.31 -13.75
CA GLY A 29 6.65 -9.77 -13.03
C GLY A 29 6.51 -9.21 -11.61
N THR A 30 7.47 -8.41 -11.13
CA THR A 30 7.44 -7.82 -9.80
C THR A 30 6.35 -6.76 -9.70
N TRP A 31 5.50 -6.86 -8.68
CA TRP A 31 4.56 -5.81 -8.29
C TRP A 31 5.15 -4.95 -7.19
N THR A 32 5.03 -3.62 -7.29
CA THR A 32 5.38 -2.69 -6.20
C THR A 32 4.17 -1.84 -5.85
N ASP A 33 3.78 -1.88 -4.58
CA ASP A 33 2.73 -1.05 -4.00
C ASP A 33 3.35 0.13 -3.24
N HIS A 34 3.37 1.30 -3.86
CA HIS A 34 3.92 2.51 -3.28
C HIS A 34 2.78 3.37 -2.71
N VAL A 35 2.68 3.43 -1.39
CA VAL A 35 1.70 4.27 -0.69
C VAL A 35 2.42 5.47 -0.07
N ARG A 36 2.02 6.68 -0.46
CA ARG A 36 2.58 7.91 0.08
C ARG A 36 1.78 8.37 1.29
N TRP A 37 2.49 8.68 2.36
CA TRP A 37 1.94 9.15 3.63
C TRP A 37 2.54 10.49 4.03
N SER A 38 1.80 11.26 4.83
CA SER A 38 2.28 12.54 5.37
C SER A 38 3.39 12.40 6.41
N SER A 39 3.53 11.22 7.04
CA SER A 39 4.59 10.93 8.00
C SER A 39 4.76 9.41 8.20
N MET A 40 5.89 9.00 8.78
CA MET A 40 6.12 7.61 9.19
C MET A 40 5.09 7.13 10.23
N ALA A 41 4.71 7.99 11.18
CA ALA A 41 3.70 7.65 12.19
C ALA A 41 2.33 7.37 11.55
N ALA A 42 1.93 8.16 10.55
CA ALA A 42 0.72 7.93 9.78
C ALA A 42 0.80 6.62 8.97
N ALA A 43 1.94 6.33 8.36
CA ALA A 43 2.16 5.09 7.63
C ALA A 43 2.01 3.84 8.52
N MET A 44 2.60 3.85 9.73
CA MET A 44 2.48 2.75 10.68
C MET A 44 1.05 2.56 11.18
N ALA A 45 0.37 3.65 11.58
CA ALA A 45 -1.03 3.59 12.01
C ALA A 45 -1.96 3.11 10.88
N GLY A 46 -1.69 3.55 9.64
CA GLY A 46 -2.38 3.08 8.46
C GLY A 46 -2.17 1.58 8.22
N ALA A 47 -0.94 1.08 8.35
CA ALA A 47 -0.64 -0.35 8.23
C ALA A 47 -1.39 -1.20 9.27
N ASP A 48 -1.41 -0.77 10.53
CA ASP A 48 -2.16 -1.46 11.59
C ASP A 48 -3.67 -1.49 11.28
N ALA A 49 -4.23 -0.37 10.82
CA ALA A 49 -5.63 -0.29 10.44
C ALA A 49 -5.97 -1.16 9.22
N MET A 50 -5.07 -1.22 8.22
CA MET A 50 -5.21 -2.09 7.05
C MET A 50 -5.22 -3.57 7.44
N MET A 51 -4.38 -3.98 8.39
CA MET A 51 -4.32 -5.36 8.89
C MET A 51 -5.58 -5.76 9.65
N ALA A 52 -6.26 -4.81 10.30
CA ALA A 52 -7.51 -5.04 11.03
C ALA A 52 -8.77 -4.98 10.13
N ASP A 53 -8.67 -4.38 8.94
CA ASP A 53 -9.81 -4.19 8.05
C ASP A 53 -10.02 -5.41 7.11
N PRO A 54 -11.19 -6.08 7.19
CA PRO A 54 -11.46 -7.28 6.40
C PRO A 54 -11.44 -7.05 4.88
N ALA A 55 -11.58 -5.81 4.40
CA ALA A 55 -11.49 -5.48 2.98
C ALA A 55 -10.10 -5.79 2.39
N PHE A 56 -9.04 -5.83 3.22
CA PHE A 56 -7.69 -6.16 2.79
C PHE A 56 -7.43 -7.65 2.68
N GLY A 57 -8.26 -8.51 3.30
CA GLY A 57 -8.10 -9.96 3.29
C GLY A 57 -7.94 -10.56 1.89
N PRO A 58 -8.86 -10.29 0.93
CA PRO A 58 -8.73 -10.78 -0.44
C PRO A 58 -7.49 -10.27 -1.18
N PHE A 59 -7.00 -9.08 -0.86
CA PHE A 59 -5.79 -8.53 -1.46
C PHE A 59 -4.53 -9.21 -0.91
N MET A 60 -4.44 -9.34 0.42
CA MET A 60 -3.33 -10.00 1.10
C MET A 60 -3.22 -11.49 0.78
N ALA A 61 -4.35 -12.17 0.58
CA ALA A 61 -4.38 -13.58 0.18
C ALA A 61 -3.78 -13.86 -1.21
N LEU A 62 -3.60 -12.83 -2.05
CA LEU A 62 -2.96 -12.93 -3.37
C LEU A 62 -1.45 -12.62 -3.32
N ILE A 63 -0.91 -12.27 -2.16
CA ILE A 63 0.50 -11.91 -1.97
C ILE A 63 1.25 -13.11 -1.36
N ASP A 64 2.32 -13.53 -2.02
CA ASP A 64 3.24 -14.53 -1.47
C ASP A 64 4.17 -13.86 -0.45
N GLY A 65 3.80 -13.91 0.83
CA GLY A 65 4.48 -13.21 1.93
C GLY A 65 6.02 -13.34 1.95
N PRO A 66 6.60 -14.55 1.83
CA PRO A 66 8.04 -14.75 1.71
C PRO A 66 8.76 -13.95 0.61
N THR A 67 8.04 -13.49 -0.42
CA THR A 67 8.62 -12.69 -1.52
C THR A 67 8.56 -11.19 -1.26
N VAL A 68 7.84 -10.75 -0.23
CA VAL A 68 7.61 -9.33 0.04
C VAL A 68 8.84 -8.70 0.67
N THR A 69 9.31 -7.60 0.07
CA THR A 69 10.27 -6.68 0.69
C THR A 69 9.56 -5.40 1.09
N MET A 70 9.42 -5.16 2.39
CA MET A 70 8.81 -3.93 2.93
C MET A 70 9.87 -2.83 3.09
N ARG A 71 9.56 -1.62 2.64
CA ARG A 71 10.44 -0.43 2.77
C ARG A 71 9.63 0.80 3.18
N HIS A 72 10.30 1.74 3.86
CA HIS A 72 9.73 3.02 4.28
C HIS A 72 10.69 4.15 3.89
N ASP A 73 10.86 4.34 2.59
CA ASP A 73 11.80 5.31 2.04
C ASP A 73 11.25 6.75 2.13
N ILE A 74 12.15 7.73 2.27
CA ILE A 74 11.78 9.15 2.24
C ILE A 74 11.79 9.63 0.79
N ILE A 75 10.68 10.24 0.34
CA ILE A 75 10.63 10.91 -0.95
C ILE A 75 11.48 12.20 -0.87
N ALA A 76 12.71 12.14 -1.38
CA ALA A 76 13.64 13.27 -1.38
C ALA A 76 13.26 14.35 -2.41
N PHE A 77 12.55 13.97 -3.48
CA PHE A 77 12.06 14.87 -4.53
C PHE A 77 10.80 14.29 -5.16
N ALA A 78 9.79 15.13 -5.38
CA ALA A 78 8.61 14.83 -6.17
C ALA A 78 8.20 16.09 -6.94
N MET A 79 7.59 15.88 -8.10
CA MET A 79 7.03 16.95 -8.92
C MET A 79 5.58 16.57 -9.24
N ASP A 80 4.72 17.58 -9.24
CA ASP A 80 3.27 17.44 -9.41
C ASP A 80 2.84 17.49 -10.87
#